data_AF-A0A359F382-F1
#
_entry.id   AF-A0A359F382-F1
#
_cell.length_a   1.000
_cell.length_b   1.000
_cell.length_c   1.000
_cell.angle_alpha   90.00
_cell.angle_beta   90.00
_cell.angle_gamma   90.00
#
_symmetry.space_group_name_H-M   'P 1'
#
loop_
_entity.id
_entity.type
_entity.pdbx_description
1 polymer ?
#
loop_
_entity_poly.entity_id
_entity_poly.type
_entity_poly.pdbx_seq_one_letter_code
_entity_poly.pdbx_strand_id
1 'polypeptide(L)'
;VFGAEFEVDGVVVVPKSVGPFEKSSLGVPRVRLVISSDNQSEMDQNNPDVRLVCAESNLPADWFWGSTWEPNASLSSGVQRQGEVILGFPPKVSDPQYTVADCADPRIRVAFDPLSNDDPIRYFPVPQDVIQAAVEATPGPPLPLPQEGG
;
A
#
# COMPACT_ATOMS: atom_id res chain seq x y z
N VAL A 1 -1.83 14.71 1.36
CA VAL A 1 -2.95 14.63 2.33
C VAL A 1 -3.92 13.59 1.81
N PHE A 2 -4.47 12.72 2.66
CA PHE A 2 -5.49 11.76 2.23
C PHE A 2 -6.74 12.49 1.74
N GLY A 3 -7.39 11.95 0.70
CA GLY A 3 -8.49 12.57 -0.03
C GLY A 3 -8.05 13.48 -1.18
N ALA A 4 -6.75 13.75 -1.32
CA ALA A 4 -6.24 14.47 -2.49
C ALA A 4 -6.16 13.53 -3.70
N GLU A 5 -6.71 13.98 -4.82
CA GLU A 5 -6.61 13.29 -6.10
C GLU A 5 -5.27 13.59 -6.76
N PHE A 6 -4.76 12.63 -7.51
CA PHE A 6 -3.68 12.85 -8.45
C PHE A 6 -3.86 11.94 -9.66
N GLU A 7 -3.41 12.43 -10.82
CA GLU A 7 -3.57 11.77 -12.10
C GLU A 7 -2.20 11.45 -12.71
N VAL A 8 -2.08 10.26 -13.29
CA VAL A 8 -0.95 9.86 -14.14
C VAL A 8 -1.52 9.07 -15.31
N ASP A 9 -1.15 9.46 -16.53
CA ASP A 9 -1.55 8.78 -17.78
C ASP A 9 -3.06 8.47 -17.90
N GLY A 10 -3.89 9.40 -17.41
CA GLY A 10 -5.35 9.28 -17.41
C GLY A 10 -5.93 8.38 -16.31
N VAL A 11 -5.12 7.87 -15.37
CA VAL A 11 -5.60 7.18 -14.18
C VAL A 11 -5.62 8.13 -12.99
N VAL A 12 -6.82 8.45 -12.50
CA VAL A 12 -7.04 9.27 -11.31
C VAL A 12 -7.03 8.39 -10.07
N VAL A 13 -6.19 8.71 -9.10
CA VAL A 13 -6.01 7.93 -7.86
C VAL A 13 -6.29 8.79 -6.65
N VAL A 14 -7.04 8.24 -5.70
CA VAL A 14 -7.44 8.93 -4.46
C VAL A 14 -7.24 8.00 -3.26
N PRO A 15 -6.11 8.12 -2.54
CA PRO A 15 -5.95 7.49 -1.23
C PRO A 15 -6.88 8.20 -0.24
N LYS A 16 -7.89 7.51 0.28
CA LYS A 16 -8.98 8.11 1.05
C LYS A 16 -8.71 8.15 2.55
N SER A 17 -8.17 7.07 3.10
CA SER A 17 -7.86 6.97 4.54
C SER A 17 -6.87 5.84 4.79
N VAL A 18 -6.18 5.91 5.92
CA VAL A 18 -5.31 4.84 6.43
C VAL A 18 -5.65 4.58 7.90
N GLY A 19 -5.59 3.32 8.32
CA GLY A 19 -5.82 2.93 9.70
C GLY A 19 -5.07 1.65 10.08
N PRO A 20 -5.01 1.32 11.38
CA PRO A 20 -4.37 0.10 11.82
C PRO A 20 -5.15 -1.13 11.35
N PHE A 21 -4.46 -2.26 11.24
CA PHE A 21 -5.06 -3.56 10.94
C PHE A 21 -4.48 -4.62 11.87
N GLU A 22 -5.16 -5.77 11.95
CA GLU A 22 -4.68 -6.93 12.71
C GLU A 22 -3.30 -7.38 12.20
N LYS A 23 -2.44 -7.87 13.09
CA LYS A 23 -1.14 -8.41 12.68
C LYS A 23 -1.33 -9.67 11.83
N SER A 24 -0.29 -10.05 11.09
CA SER A 24 -0.22 -11.40 10.54
C SER A 24 -0.25 -12.44 11.67
N SER A 25 -0.56 -13.69 11.29
CA SER A 25 -0.42 -14.84 12.19
C SER A 25 1.00 -15.04 12.70
N LEU A 26 2.00 -14.45 12.04
CA LEU A 26 3.41 -14.44 12.45
C LEU A 26 3.79 -13.17 13.25
N GLY A 27 2.82 -12.32 13.59
CA GLY A 27 3.05 -11.11 14.38
C GLY A 27 3.54 -9.90 13.57
N VAL A 28 3.52 -9.95 12.24
CA VAL A 28 3.93 -8.83 11.39
C VAL A 28 2.86 -7.72 11.44
N PRO A 29 3.20 -6.48 11.83
CA PRO A 29 2.27 -5.35 11.82
C PRO A 29 1.77 -5.01 10.43
N ARG A 30 0.52 -4.56 10.34
CA ARG A 30 -0.16 -4.22 9.08
C ARG A 30 -0.99 -2.96 9.25
N VAL A 31 -1.10 -2.19 8.16
CA VAL A 31 -2.05 -1.09 8.04
C VAL A 31 -3.04 -1.39 6.92
N ARG A 32 -4.20 -0.75 6.99
CA ARG A 32 -5.23 -0.78 5.95
C ARG A 32 -5.34 0.59 5.31
N LEU A 33 -5.19 0.63 3.99
CA LEU A 33 -5.42 1.80 3.16
C LEU A 33 -6.76 1.65 2.43
N VAL A 34 -7.62 2.66 2.47
CA VAL A 34 -8.76 2.78 1.55
C VAL A 34 -8.33 3.65 0.38
N ILE A 35 -8.47 3.16 -0.84
CA ILE A 35 -8.04 3.84 -2.06
C ILE A 35 -9.07 3.64 -3.17
N SER A 36 -9.16 4.61 -4.07
CA SER A 36 -9.84 4.45 -5.36
C SER A 36 -8.94 4.81 -6.52
N SER A 37 -9.16 4.14 -7.65
CA SER A 37 -8.59 4.43 -8.94
C SER A 37 -9.71 4.54 -9.97
N ASP A 38 -9.58 5.47 -10.91
CA ASP A 38 -10.51 5.69 -12.02
C ASP A 38 -9.70 5.86 -13.31
N ASN A 39 -9.86 4.92 -14.24
CA ASN A 39 -9.17 5.00 -15.54
C ASN A 39 -10.02 5.83 -16.51
N GLN A 40 -9.65 7.09 -16.64
CA GLN A 40 -10.25 8.07 -17.55
C GLN A 40 -9.58 8.09 -18.92
N SER A 41 -8.57 7.24 -19.16
CA SER A 41 -7.91 7.10 -20.45
C SER A 41 -8.71 6.20 -21.41
N GLU A 42 -8.40 6.24 -22.69
CA GLU A 42 -9.02 5.40 -23.73
C GLU A 42 -8.42 3.98 -23.81
N MET A 43 -7.47 3.65 -22.94
CA MET A 43 -6.73 2.38 -22.96
C MET A 43 -6.84 1.65 -21.63
N ASP A 44 -6.66 0.34 -21.65
CA ASP A 44 -6.48 -0.42 -20.41
C ASP A 44 -5.16 -0.03 -19.76
N GLN A 45 -5.22 0.23 -18.45
CA GLN A 45 -4.09 0.61 -17.63
C GLN A 45 -3.95 -0.36 -16.46
N ASN A 46 -2.98 -0.14 -15.59
CA ASN A 46 -2.88 -0.82 -14.32
C ASN A 46 -3.16 0.14 -13.16
N ASN A 47 -3.68 -0.41 -12.07
CA ASN A 47 -3.62 0.23 -10.77
C ASN A 47 -2.16 0.55 -10.40
N PRO A 48 -1.87 1.65 -9.71
CA PRO A 48 -0.52 1.91 -9.23
C PRO A 48 -0.07 0.86 -8.19
N ASP A 49 1.24 0.71 -8.05
CA ASP A 49 1.89 0.10 -6.90
C ASP A 49 1.65 0.97 -5.65
N VAL A 50 1.40 0.30 -4.52
CA VAL A 50 1.15 0.94 -3.23
C VAL A 50 1.93 0.21 -2.14
N ARG A 51 2.71 0.96 -1.34
CA ARG A 51 3.54 0.40 -0.27
C ARG A 51 3.58 1.30 0.96
N LEU A 52 3.70 0.69 2.14
CA LEU A 52 4.14 1.41 3.34
C LEU A 52 5.67 1.50 3.30
N VAL A 53 6.20 2.72 3.40
CA VAL A 53 7.63 2.99 3.52
C VAL A 53 7.93 3.68 4.85
N CYS A 54 9.08 3.35 5.43
CA CYS A 54 9.59 3.95 6.65
C CYS A 54 10.95 4.61 6.36
N ALA A 55 11.39 5.55 7.18
CA ALA A 55 12.73 6.13 7.08
C ALA A 55 13.83 5.08 7.18
N GLU A 56 13.64 4.04 8.00
CA GLU A 56 14.63 2.97 8.16
C GLU A 56 14.64 1.95 7.01
N SER A 57 13.58 1.91 6.19
CA SER A 57 13.46 0.94 5.09
C SER A 57 12.50 1.38 4.00
N ASN A 58 13.03 1.40 2.78
CA ASN A 58 12.27 1.53 1.54
C ASN A 58 12.07 0.19 0.83
N LEU A 59 12.43 -0.92 1.48
CA LEU A 59 12.27 -2.25 0.90
C LEU A 59 10.79 -2.55 0.66
N PRO A 60 10.44 -3.26 -0.42
CA PRO A 60 9.06 -3.65 -0.66
C PRO A 60 8.55 -4.54 0.48
N ALA A 61 7.36 -4.21 0.97
CA ALA A 61 6.52 -5.11 1.74
C ALA A 61 5.41 -5.64 0.83
N ASP A 62 4.99 -6.87 1.08
CA ASP A 62 3.83 -7.44 0.42
C ASP A 62 2.54 -6.74 0.88
N TRP A 63 1.56 -6.70 -0.03
CA TRP A 63 0.14 -6.54 0.34
C TRP A 63 -0.44 -7.92 0.72
N PHE A 64 -1.73 -8.08 1.04
CA PHE A 64 -2.29 -9.40 1.46
C PHE A 64 -3.66 -9.71 0.82
N TRP A 65 -4.04 -10.99 0.67
CA TRP A 65 -5.28 -11.50 0.03
C TRP A 65 -6.61 -11.18 0.76
N GLY A 66 -6.60 -10.22 1.69
CA GLY A 66 -7.81 -9.56 2.22
C GLY A 66 -8.08 -8.19 1.59
N SER A 67 -7.22 -7.79 0.65
CA SER A 67 -7.36 -6.53 -0.08
C SER A 67 -8.50 -6.65 -1.10
N THR A 68 -9.42 -5.69 -1.10
CA THR A 68 -10.48 -5.58 -2.12
C THR A 68 -10.09 -4.68 -3.29
N TRP A 69 -8.92 -4.04 -3.17
CA TRP A 69 -8.25 -3.33 -4.24
C TRP A 69 -6.83 -3.87 -4.38
N GLU A 70 -6.41 -4.16 -5.60
CA GLU A 70 -5.14 -4.84 -5.88
C GLU A 70 -4.15 -3.89 -6.57
N PRO A 71 -2.96 -3.65 -5.98
CA PRO A 71 -1.87 -2.93 -6.65
C PRO A 71 -1.44 -3.61 -7.95
N ASN A 72 -1.11 -2.84 -8.97
CA ASN A 72 -0.70 -3.33 -10.30
C ASN A 72 -1.72 -4.17 -11.07
N ALA A 73 -2.92 -4.41 -10.52
CA ALA A 73 -3.97 -5.12 -11.22
C ALA A 73 -4.52 -4.31 -12.40
N SER A 74 -4.95 -5.02 -13.45
CA SER A 74 -5.52 -4.39 -14.64
C SER A 74 -6.77 -3.57 -14.29
N LEU A 75 -6.82 -2.36 -14.84
CA LEU A 75 -7.87 -1.38 -14.71
C LEU A 75 -8.33 -0.96 -16.11
N SER A 76 -9.43 -1.54 -16.57
CA SER A 76 -9.96 -1.27 -17.91
C SER A 76 -10.38 0.19 -18.10
N SER A 77 -10.35 0.67 -19.34
CA SER A 77 -10.80 2.03 -19.69
C SER A 77 -12.23 2.30 -19.20
N GLY A 78 -12.45 3.49 -18.62
CA GLY A 78 -13.73 3.93 -18.06
C GLY A 78 -14.16 3.22 -16.77
N VAL A 79 -13.31 2.40 -16.16
CA VAL A 79 -13.63 1.69 -14.91
C VAL A 79 -13.08 2.44 -13.71
N GLN A 80 -13.97 2.66 -12.74
CA GLN A 80 -13.63 3.08 -11.40
C GLN A 80 -13.63 1.87 -10.44
N ARG A 81 -12.59 1.76 -9.62
CA ARG A 81 -12.50 0.80 -8.51
C ARG A 81 -12.21 1.53 -7.21
N GLN A 82 -12.85 1.07 -6.15
CA GLN A 82 -12.52 1.46 -4.78
C GLN A 82 -12.43 0.20 -3.94
N GLY A 83 -11.46 0.17 -3.04
CA GLY A 83 -11.38 -0.88 -2.04
C GLY A 83 -10.30 -0.61 -1.00
N GLU A 84 -9.99 -1.68 -0.30
CA GLU A 84 -9.01 -1.72 0.77
C GLU A 84 -7.74 -2.42 0.29
N VAL A 85 -6.58 -1.89 0.66
CA VAL A 85 -5.27 -2.53 0.50
C VAL A 85 -4.69 -2.76 1.88
N ILE A 86 -4.37 -4.01 2.19
CA ILE A 86 -3.72 -4.39 3.44
C ILE A 86 -2.22 -4.42 3.21
N LEU A 87 -1.47 -3.52 3.86
CA LEU A 87 -0.04 -3.30 3.65
C LEU A 87 0.75 -3.78 4.87
N GLY A 88 1.76 -4.61 4.64
CA GLY A 88 2.72 -5.01 5.68
C GLY A 88 3.73 -3.91 5.98
N PHE A 89 4.33 -3.97 7.17
CA PHE A 89 5.50 -3.15 7.47
C PHE A 89 6.71 -3.66 6.68
N PRO A 90 7.57 -2.76 6.16
CA PRO A 90 8.74 -3.18 5.41
C PRO A 90 9.74 -3.94 6.29
N PRO A 91 10.54 -4.85 5.70
CA PRO A 91 11.62 -5.52 6.40
C PRO A 91 12.74 -4.53 6.77
N LYS A 92 13.51 -4.81 7.82
CA LYS A 92 14.71 -4.04 8.16
C LYS A 92 15.80 -4.29 7.12
N VAL A 93 16.47 -3.24 6.66
CA VAL A 93 17.58 -3.36 5.69
C VAL A 93 18.72 -4.23 6.22
N SER A 94 19.06 -4.08 7.51
CA SER A 94 20.15 -4.83 8.14
C SER A 94 19.80 -6.28 8.46
N ASP A 95 18.51 -6.60 8.59
CA ASP A 95 18.03 -7.93 8.95
C ASP A 95 16.62 -8.16 8.38
N PRO A 96 16.53 -8.64 7.13
CA PRO A 96 15.26 -8.76 6.42
C PRO A 96 14.28 -9.78 7.04
N GLN A 97 14.71 -10.57 8.02
CA GLN A 97 13.84 -11.50 8.75
C GLN A 97 12.86 -10.78 9.68
N TYR A 98 13.15 -9.53 10.04
CA TYR A 98 12.31 -8.72 10.93
C TYR A 98 11.77 -7.49 10.22
N THR A 99 10.53 -7.11 10.53
CA THR A 99 9.98 -5.83 10.08
C THR A 99 10.53 -4.66 10.88
N VAL A 100 10.49 -3.47 10.29
CA VAL A 100 10.80 -2.23 11.00
C VAL A 100 9.79 -2.04 12.13
N ALA A 101 10.25 -1.97 13.39
CA ALA A 101 9.35 -2.00 14.56
C ALA A 101 8.63 -0.65 14.76
N ASP A 102 9.37 0.45 14.68
CA ASP A 102 8.86 1.79 14.98
C ASP A 102 8.33 2.53 13.74
N CYS A 103 8.78 2.10 12.55
CA CYS A 103 8.50 2.70 11.24
C CYS A 103 8.50 4.23 11.30
N ALA A 104 9.67 4.84 11.51
CA ALA A 104 9.80 6.28 11.62
C ALA A 104 9.47 6.97 10.27
N ASP A 105 8.89 8.18 10.32
CA ASP A 105 8.41 8.92 9.12
C ASP A 105 7.61 8.03 8.14
N PRO A 106 6.53 7.39 8.64
CA PRO A 106 5.77 6.42 7.87
C PRO A 106 5.00 7.11 6.76
N ARG A 107 5.13 6.60 5.53
CA ARG A 107 4.47 7.16 4.35
C ARG A 107 3.90 6.04 3.49
N ILE A 108 2.73 6.27 2.90
CA ILE A 108 2.25 5.45 1.79
C ILE A 108 2.88 5.99 0.52
N ARG A 109 3.69 5.15 -0.14
CA ARG A 109 4.21 5.39 -1.49
C ARG A 109 3.17 4.88 -2.49
N VAL A 110 2.78 5.72 -3.44
CA VAL A 110 1.98 5.33 -4.61
C VAL A 110 2.77 5.66 -5.87
N ALA A 111 2.95 4.69 -6.76
CA ALA A 111 3.75 4.82 -7.98
C ALA A 111 3.19 3.96 -9.11
N PHE A 112 3.27 4.41 -10.36
CA PHE A 112 2.75 3.66 -11.51
C PHE A 112 3.76 2.63 -12.05
N ASP A 113 5.05 2.95 -12.00
CA ASP A 113 6.12 1.96 -12.11
C ASP A 113 6.75 1.66 -10.73
N PRO A 114 6.70 0.40 -10.25
CA PRO A 114 7.27 -0.01 -8.96
C PRO A 114 8.81 0.02 -8.93
N LEU A 115 9.48 0.02 -10.08
CA LEU A 115 10.93 -0.02 -10.24
C LEU A 115 11.51 1.34 -10.66
N SER A 116 10.68 2.22 -11.23
CA SER A 116 11.08 3.57 -11.62
C SER A 116 11.25 4.49 -10.40
N ASN A 117 12.36 5.21 -10.38
CA ASN A 117 12.54 6.38 -9.52
C ASN A 117 12.13 7.69 -10.21
N ASP A 118 11.84 7.64 -11.51
CA ASP A 118 11.53 8.80 -12.36
C ASP A 118 10.02 8.96 -12.62
N ASP A 119 9.23 7.95 -12.29
CA ASP A 119 7.76 8.00 -12.39
C ASP A 119 7.17 9.02 -11.41
N PRO A 120 5.94 9.50 -11.66
CA PRO A 120 5.26 10.39 -10.71
C PRO A 120 4.92 9.63 -9.42
N ILE A 121 5.86 9.62 -8.48
CA ILE A 121 5.66 9.04 -7.15
C ILE A 121 4.92 10.07 -6.29
N ARG A 122 3.95 9.59 -5.51
CA ARG A 122 3.28 10.38 -4.46
C ARG A 122 3.45 9.71 -3.11
N TYR A 123 3.72 10.54 -2.11
CA TYR A 123 3.85 10.11 -0.72
C TYR A 123 2.72 10.72 0.11
N PHE A 124 2.07 9.86 0.89
CA PHE A 124 1.01 10.26 1.81
C PHE A 124 1.47 9.96 3.24
N PRO A 125 1.65 10.97 4.09
CA PRO A 125 2.11 10.74 5.46
C PRO A 125 1.06 9.92 6.23
N VAL A 126 1.53 8.89 6.91
CA VAL A 126 0.71 8.08 7.82
C VAL A 126 0.87 8.66 9.23
N PRO A 127 -0.22 8.85 9.99
CA PRO A 127 -0.10 9.26 11.38
C PRO A 127 0.67 8.22 12.23
N GLN A 128 1.55 8.68 13.13
CA GLN A 128 2.38 7.77 13.93
C GLN A 128 1.55 6.92 14.92
N ASP A 129 0.41 7.41 15.38
CA ASP A 129 -0.53 6.68 16.22
C ASP A 129 -1.17 5.49 15.48
N VAL A 130 -1.40 5.61 14.17
CA VAL A 130 -1.82 4.47 13.32
C VAL A 130 -0.76 3.37 13.30
N ILE A 131 0.53 3.76 13.23
CA ILE A 131 1.66 2.82 13.27
C ILE A 131 1.72 2.12 14.63
N GLN A 132 1.67 2.88 15.74
CA GLN A 132 1.68 2.33 17.09
C GLN A 132 0.52 1.35 17.31
N ALA A 133 -0.70 1.73 16.91
CA ALA A 133 -1.86 0.85 17.02
C ALA A 133 -1.71 -0.45 16.20
N ALA A 134 -1.12 -0.40 15.01
CA ALA A 134 -0.82 -1.59 14.21
C ALA A 134 0.24 -2.50 14.85
N VAL A 135 1.25 -1.89 15.49
CA VAL A 135 2.31 -2.61 16.23
C VAL A 135 1.77 -3.23 17.53
N GLU A 136 0.73 -2.67 18.12
CA GLU A 136 0.09 -3.19 19.34
C GLU A 136 -1.07 -4.17 19.04
N ALA A 137 -1.57 -4.19 17.80
CA ALA A 137 -2.71 -5.01 17.40
C ALA A 137 -2.51 -6.51 17.71
N THR A 138 -3.62 -7.21 17.90
CA THR A 138 -3.61 -8.67 18.04
C THR A 138 -3.34 -9.35 16.69
N PRO A 139 -2.68 -10.52 16.67
CA PRO A 139 -2.62 -11.37 15.49
C PRO A 139 -4.02 -11.72 14.98
N GLY A 140 -4.26 -11.43 13.71
CA GLY A 140 -5.44 -11.87 12.97
C GLY A 140 -5.24 -13.25 12.36
N PRO A 141 -6.25 -13.79 11.65
CA PRO A 141 -6.11 -15.04 10.93
C PRO A 141 -5.01 -14.93 9.85
N PRO A 142 -4.39 -16.05 9.45
CA PRO A 142 -3.52 -16.08 8.29
C PRO A 142 -4.29 -15.56 7.06
N LEU A 143 -3.78 -14.47 6.47
CA LEU A 143 -4.21 -14.05 5.14
C LEU A 143 -3.24 -14.67 4.14
N PRO A 144 -3.71 -15.19 3.00
CA PRO A 144 -2.81 -15.57 1.94
C PRO A 144 -1.95 -14.36 1.54
N LEU A 145 -0.72 -14.63 1.12
CA LEU A 145 0.05 -13.61 0.41
C LEU A 145 -0.65 -13.32 -0.93
N PRO A 146 -0.39 -12.15 -1.53
CA PRO A 146 -0.72 -11.90 -2.93
C PRO A 146 -0.18 -13.05 -3.76
N GLN A 147 -0.92 -13.47 -4.79
CA GLN A 147 -0.28 -14.27 -5.81
C GLN A 147 0.71 -13.34 -6.50
N GLU A 148 2.01 -13.60 -6.36
CA GLU A 148 3.00 -12.99 -7.26
C GLU A 148 2.52 -13.28 -8.68
N GLY A 149 2.25 -12.23 -9.46
CA GLY A 149 1.52 -12.31 -10.72
C GLY A 149 1.99 -13.47 -11.59
N GLY A 150 1.05 -14.36 -11.94
CA GLY A 150 1.26 -15.45 -12.88
C GLY A 150 1.28 -14.99 -14.32
#